data_AF-A0A1W9M2K9-F1
#
_entry.id   AF-A0A1W9M2K9-F1
#
_cell.length_a   1.000
_cell.length_b   1.000
_cell.length_c   1.000
_cell.angle_alpha   90.00
_cell.angle_beta   90.00
_cell.angle_gamma   90.00
#
_symmetry.space_group_name_H-M   'P 1'
#
loop_
_entity.id
_entity.type
_entity.pdbx_description
1 polymer ?
#
loop_
_entity_poly.entity_id
_entity_poly.type
_entity_poly.pdbx_seq_one_letter_code
_entity_poly.pdbx_strand_id
1 'polypeptide(L)'
;MLTVDYARSGVHLDLQVEAGEIPAAAALLDEQGFVLESVTGVDWIKENQFEVLYDFSRTDGQLCRVLLRCRTPRDNPSVPTLSQRIQGANWHERETHDFFGIVFEGHPDLSPLLLPEDADFHPLRKDFTA
;
A
#
# COMPACT_ATOMS: atom_id res chain seq x y z
N MET A 1 3.18 4.52 -18.30
CA MET A 1 3.32 5.96 -18.61
C MET A 1 3.41 6.65 -17.27
N LEU A 2 4.55 7.26 -16.94
CA LEU A 2 4.90 7.68 -15.57
C LEU A 2 4.05 8.87 -15.07
N THR A 3 3.70 9.78 -15.96
CA THR A 3 2.93 11.00 -15.68
C THR A 3 1.50 10.83 -16.14
N VAL A 4 0.55 11.27 -15.32
CA VAL A 4 -0.89 11.19 -15.58
C VAL A 4 -1.55 12.57 -15.45
N ASP A 5 -2.75 12.71 -16.01
CA ASP A 5 -3.55 13.92 -15.86
C ASP A 5 -4.04 14.05 -14.41
N TYR A 6 -3.50 15.04 -13.68
CA TYR A 6 -3.86 15.32 -12.30
C TYR A 6 -5.34 15.65 -12.13
N ALA A 7 -5.94 16.40 -13.06
CA ALA A 7 -7.35 16.80 -12.97
C ALA A 7 -8.30 15.60 -13.01
N ARG A 8 -7.86 14.49 -13.61
CA ARG A 8 -8.62 13.24 -13.72
C ARG A 8 -8.27 12.22 -12.63
N SER A 9 -7.01 12.14 -12.24
CA SER A 9 -6.50 11.05 -11.39
C SER A 9 -6.26 11.46 -9.93
N GLY A 10 -6.12 12.75 -9.64
CA GLY A 10 -5.73 13.24 -8.32
C GLY A 10 -4.26 13.02 -7.95
N VAL A 11 -3.46 12.44 -8.85
CA VAL A 11 -2.01 12.23 -8.69
C VAL A 11 -1.24 12.79 -9.90
N HIS A 12 0.02 13.13 -9.69
CA HIS A 12 0.90 13.64 -10.75
C HIS A 12 1.65 12.50 -11.42
N LEU A 13 2.02 11.48 -10.64
CA LEU A 13 2.69 10.26 -11.10
C LEU A 13 1.93 9.03 -10.63
N ASP A 14 1.85 8.04 -11.51
CA ASP A 14 1.23 6.74 -11.25
C ASP A 14 2.20 5.63 -11.65
N LEU A 15 2.75 4.95 -10.66
CA LEU A 15 3.91 4.08 -10.77
C LEU A 15 3.52 2.63 -10.44
N GLN A 16 3.39 1.80 -11.46
CA GLN A 16 3.34 0.35 -11.29
C GLN A 16 4.76 -0.21 -11.22
N VAL A 17 5.07 -0.92 -10.13
CA VAL A 17 6.33 -1.64 -9.93
C VAL A 17 6.07 -3.08 -9.49
N GLU A 18 7.11 -3.90 -9.51
CA GLU A 18 7.06 -5.22 -8.88
C GLU A 18 7.10 -5.08 -7.34
N ALA A 19 6.48 -6.01 -6.62
CA ALA A 19 6.41 -5.94 -5.15
C ALA A 19 7.81 -5.82 -4.49
N GLY A 20 8.81 -6.53 -5.02
CA GLY A 20 10.20 -6.46 -4.54
C GLY A 20 10.89 -5.10 -4.74
N GLU A 21 10.35 -4.24 -5.60
CA GLU A 21 10.91 -2.91 -5.89
C GLU A 21 10.34 -1.81 -4.99
N ILE A 22 9.27 -2.10 -4.23
CA ILE A 22 8.60 -1.14 -3.35
C ILE A 22 9.56 -0.46 -2.37
N PRO A 23 10.46 -1.16 -1.63
CA PRO A 23 11.39 -0.51 -0.73
C PRO A 23 12.34 0.48 -1.41
N ALA A 24 12.84 0.13 -2.61
CA ALA A 24 13.75 0.99 -3.36
C ALA A 24 13.04 2.23 -3.91
N ALA A 25 11.83 2.07 -4.46
CA ALA A 25 11.01 3.18 -4.94
C ALA A 25 10.60 4.13 -3.80
N ALA A 26 10.16 3.59 -2.67
CA ALA A 26 9.81 4.38 -1.48
C ALA A 26 11.02 5.10 -0.89
N ALA A 27 12.20 4.47 -0.86
CA ALA A 27 13.43 5.12 -0.41
C ALA A 27 13.80 6.33 -1.28
N LEU A 28 13.65 6.22 -2.60
CA LEU A 28 13.87 7.35 -3.51
C LEU A 28 12.86 8.48 -3.25
N LEU A 29 11.58 8.16 -3.04
CA LEU A 29 10.56 9.16 -2.74
C LEU A 29 10.85 9.90 -1.43
N ASP A 30 11.20 9.15 -0.38
CA ASP A 30 11.58 9.69 0.94
C ASP A 30 12.81 10.61 0.85
N GLU A 31 13.86 10.21 0.10
CA GLU A 31 15.05 11.04 -0.15
C GLU A 31 14.74 12.34 -0.92
N GLN A 32 13.68 12.34 -1.72
CA GLN A 32 13.20 13.52 -2.46
C GLN A 32 12.19 14.36 -1.65
N GLY A 33 11.97 14.04 -0.37
CA GLY A 33 11.09 14.78 0.53
C GLY A 33 9.61 14.45 0.40
N PHE A 34 9.25 13.35 -0.26
CA PHE A 34 7.87 12.87 -0.26
C PHE A 34 7.53 12.17 1.06
N VAL A 35 6.33 12.41 1.55
CA VAL A 35 5.79 11.81 2.76
C VAL A 35 4.72 10.80 2.38
N LEU A 36 4.73 9.64 3.03
CA LEU A 36 3.69 8.62 2.89
C LEU A 36 2.40 9.12 3.57
N GLU A 37 1.31 9.19 2.81
CA GLU A 37 -0.02 9.62 3.28
C GLU A 37 -0.93 8.42 3.60
N SER A 38 -0.82 7.33 2.83
CA SER A 38 -1.69 6.17 2.98
C SER A 38 -1.05 4.89 2.43
N VAL A 39 -1.44 3.74 2.98
CA VAL A 39 -1.27 2.42 2.36
C VAL A 39 -2.63 1.74 2.36
N THR A 40 -3.05 1.19 1.22
CA THR A 40 -4.33 0.48 1.13
C THR A 40 -4.31 -0.64 0.10
N GLY A 41 -5.23 -1.60 0.23
CA GLY A 41 -5.40 -2.71 -0.68
C GLY A 41 -6.54 -2.48 -1.68
N VAL A 42 -6.39 -3.03 -2.88
CA VAL A 42 -7.48 -3.21 -3.85
C VAL A 42 -7.58 -4.69 -4.17
N ASP A 43 -8.78 -5.23 -3.98
CA ASP A 43 -9.06 -6.60 -4.36
C ASP A 43 -9.48 -6.71 -5.85
N TRP A 44 -8.58 -7.23 -6.68
CA TRP A 44 -8.83 -7.60 -8.08
C TRP A 44 -9.27 -9.07 -8.16
N ILE A 45 -10.47 -9.36 -7.63
CA ILE A 45 -11.03 -10.73 -7.53
C ILE A 45 -11.10 -11.48 -8.84
N LYS A 46 -11.40 -10.81 -9.95
CA LYS A 46 -11.52 -11.46 -11.26
C LYS A 46 -10.16 -11.85 -11.82
N GLU A 47 -9.11 -11.17 -11.38
CA GLU A 47 -7.72 -11.34 -11.79
C GLU A 47 -6.92 -12.23 -10.82
N ASN A 48 -7.55 -12.69 -9.73
CA ASN A 48 -6.90 -13.41 -8.63
C ASN A 48 -5.67 -12.67 -8.05
N GLN A 49 -5.75 -11.34 -7.98
CA GLN A 49 -4.66 -10.48 -7.46
C GLN A 49 -5.17 -9.50 -6.41
N PHE A 50 -4.30 -9.15 -5.47
CA PHE A 50 -4.41 -7.88 -4.75
C PHE A 50 -3.45 -6.87 -5.37
N GLU A 51 -3.81 -5.60 -5.27
CA GLU A 51 -2.92 -4.48 -5.56
C GLU A 51 -2.76 -3.66 -4.28
N VAL A 52 -1.52 -3.36 -3.90
CA VAL A 52 -1.23 -2.48 -2.77
C VAL A 52 -0.87 -1.11 -3.32
N LEU A 53 -1.55 -0.10 -2.82
CA LEU A 53 -1.40 1.31 -3.19
C LEU A 53 -0.72 2.04 -2.05
N TYR A 54 0.30 2.83 -2.37
CA TYR A 54 1.02 3.70 -1.46
C TYR A 54 0.91 5.13 -1.99
N ASP A 55 0.18 5.98 -1.28
CA ASP A 55 0.03 7.38 -1.63
C ASP A 55 1.16 8.18 -0.99
N PHE A 56 1.91 8.90 -1.82
CA PHE A 56 2.95 9.83 -1.39
C PHE A 56 2.61 11.24 -1.84
N SER A 57 2.95 12.23 -1.01
CA SER A 57 2.86 13.62 -1.42
C SER A 57 4.04 14.45 -0.93
N ARG A 58 4.26 15.58 -1.61
CA ARG A 58 5.22 16.58 -1.21
C ARG A 58 4.60 17.96 -1.36
N THR A 59 4.79 18.79 -0.34
CA THR A 59 4.18 20.14 -0.23
C THR A 59 5.20 21.26 0.04
N ASP A 60 6.50 20.94 0.10
CA ASP A 60 7.61 21.90 0.27
C ASP A 60 7.93 22.71 -1.02
N GLY A 61 6.90 23.02 -1.81
CA GLY A 61 6.98 23.67 -3.10
C GLY A 61 5.68 23.54 -3.88
N GLN A 62 5.77 23.22 -5.17
CA GLN A 62 4.58 22.83 -5.93
C GLN A 62 4.12 21.45 -5.46
N LEU A 63 2.82 21.33 -5.13
CA LEU A 63 2.19 20.07 -4.77
C LEU A 63 2.56 19.00 -5.82
N CYS A 64 3.12 17.89 -5.35
CA CYS A 64 3.32 16.70 -6.14
C CYS A 64 2.75 15.50 -5.39
N ARG A 65 2.02 14.65 -6.10
CA ARG A 65 1.37 13.44 -5.56
C ARG A 65 1.78 12.26 -6.41
N VAL A 66 2.20 11.18 -5.77
CA VAL A 66 2.69 9.97 -6.41
C VAL A 66 1.90 8.81 -5.86
N LEU A 67 1.24 8.07 -6.75
CA LEU A 67 0.69 6.78 -6.43
C LEU A 67 1.71 5.71 -6.82
N LEU A 68 2.28 5.03 -5.83
CA LEU A 68 3.12 3.85 -6.03
C LEU A 68 2.25 2.61 -5.82
N ARG A 69 2.25 1.68 -6.78
CA ARG A 69 1.43 0.47 -6.71
C ARG A 69 2.20 -0.78 -7.10
N CYS A 70 1.88 -1.89 -6.44
CA CYS A 70 2.37 -3.21 -6.82
C CYS A 70 1.25 -4.24 -6.75
N ARG A 71 1.40 -5.36 -7.46
CA ARG A 71 0.45 -6.48 -7.38
C ARG A 71 1.07 -7.69 -6.70
N THR A 72 0.23 -8.46 -6.02
CA THR A 72 0.56 -9.75 -5.42
C THR A 72 -0.56 -10.76 -5.68
N PRO A 73 -0.27 -12.08 -5.79
CA PRO A 73 -1.30 -13.11 -5.86
C PRO A 73 -2.24 -13.09 -4.64
N ARG A 74 -3.52 -13.46 -4.79
CA ARG A 74 -4.46 -13.53 -3.65
C ARG A 74 -4.27 -14.74 -2.74
N ASP A 75 -3.74 -15.85 -3.27
CA ASP A 75 -3.61 -17.12 -2.51
C ASP A 75 -2.50 -17.04 -1.44
N ASN A 76 -1.47 -16.25 -1.69
CA ASN A 76 -0.38 -15.98 -0.75
C ASN A 76 0.09 -14.53 -0.90
N PRO A 77 -0.71 -13.55 -0.45
CA PRO A 77 -0.47 -12.15 -0.71
C PRO A 77 0.65 -11.62 0.17
N SER A 78 1.75 -11.19 -0.45
CA SER A 78 2.92 -10.72 0.27
C SER A 78 3.60 -9.56 -0.46
N VAL A 79 4.00 -8.54 0.30
CA VAL A 79 4.76 -7.36 -0.16
C VAL A 79 5.79 -6.99 0.89
N PRO A 80 7.01 -6.52 0.54
CA PRO A 80 7.97 -6.02 1.53
C PRO A 80 7.42 -4.84 2.35
N THR A 81 7.70 -4.82 3.65
CA THR A 81 7.34 -3.69 4.53
C THR A 81 8.14 -2.43 4.22
N LEU A 82 7.51 -1.27 4.40
CA LEU A 82 8.17 0.04 4.46
C LEU A 82 8.41 0.51 5.91
N SER A 83 7.83 -0.16 6.90
CA SER A 83 7.84 0.26 8.32
C SER A 83 9.24 0.43 8.93
N GLN A 84 10.26 -0.26 8.39
CA GLN A 84 11.65 -0.11 8.84
C GLN A 84 12.26 1.25 8.50
N ARG A 85 11.75 1.90 7.45
CA ARG A 85 12.24 3.22 6.98
C ARG A 85 11.24 4.33 7.25
N ILE A 86 9.97 4.08 6.91
CA ILE A 86 8.89 5.06 6.99
C ILE A 86 8.01 4.68 8.17
N GLN A 87 8.16 5.38 9.29
CA GLN A 87 7.44 5.07 10.53
C GLN A 87 5.91 5.08 10.34
N GLY A 88 5.39 5.97 9.47
CA GLY A 88 3.96 6.04 9.15
C GLY A 88 3.41 4.75 8.52
N ALA A 89 4.25 3.99 7.80
CA ALA A 89 3.84 2.73 7.20
C ALA A 89 3.46 1.68 8.25
N ASN A 90 3.99 1.76 9.47
CA ASN A 90 3.71 0.76 10.51
C ASN A 90 2.21 0.59 10.80
N TRP A 91 1.47 1.69 10.91
CA TRP A 91 0.04 1.63 11.17
C TRP A 91 -0.76 1.26 9.92
N HIS A 92 -0.42 1.84 8.77
CA HIS A 92 -1.14 1.61 7.51
C HIS A 92 -0.97 0.18 6.99
N GLU A 93 0.21 -0.41 7.14
CA GLU A 93 0.48 -1.80 6.74
C GLU A 93 -0.26 -2.77 7.66
N ARG A 94 -0.36 -2.50 8.96
CA ARG A 94 -1.18 -3.28 9.89
C ARG A 94 -2.66 -3.21 9.56
N GLU A 95 -3.20 -2.02 9.30
CA GLU A 95 -4.60 -1.85 8.89
C GLU A 95 -4.90 -2.59 7.58
N THR A 96 -4.01 -2.45 6.59
CA THR A 96 -4.16 -3.14 5.30
C THR A 96 -4.07 -4.66 5.47
N HIS A 97 -3.19 -5.15 6.34
CA HIS A 97 -3.13 -6.56 6.73
C HIS A 97 -4.44 -7.01 7.39
N ASP A 98 -4.96 -6.25 8.35
CA ASP A 98 -6.19 -6.58 9.09
C ASP A 98 -7.37 -6.76 8.11
N PHE A 99 -7.52 -5.83 7.18
CA PHE A 99 -8.69 -5.78 6.32
C PHE A 99 -8.61 -6.59 5.03
N PHE A 100 -7.41 -6.84 4.50
CA PHE A 100 -7.20 -7.58 3.25
C PHE A 100 -6.42 -8.89 3.44
N GLY A 101 -5.80 -9.12 4.59
CA GLY A 101 -4.94 -10.27 4.86
C GLY A 101 -3.67 -10.29 4.01
N ILE A 102 -3.18 -9.13 3.58
CA ILE A 102 -1.93 -8.98 2.82
C ILE A 102 -0.77 -8.95 3.83
N VAL A 103 0.20 -9.85 3.67
CA VAL A 103 1.36 -9.93 4.57
C VAL A 103 2.41 -8.90 4.16
N PHE A 104 2.85 -8.08 5.11
CA PHE A 104 3.97 -7.16 4.92
C PHE A 104 5.26 -7.77 5.47
N GLU A 105 6.08 -8.34 4.58
CA GLU A 105 7.29 -9.07 4.95
C GLU A 105 8.29 -8.19 5.69
N GLY A 106 8.72 -8.63 6.87
CA GLY A 106 9.67 -7.90 7.72
C GLY A 106 9.04 -6.85 8.64
N HIS A 107 7.71 -6.71 8.62
CA HIS A 107 7.00 -5.80 9.52
C HIS A 107 7.17 -6.24 10.99
N PRO A 108 7.44 -5.33 11.94
CA PRO A 108 7.79 -5.70 13.31
C PRO A 108 6.63 -6.28 14.12
N ASP A 109 5.39 -5.95 13.76
CA ASP A 109 4.18 -6.40 14.45
C ASP A 109 2.96 -6.36 13.52
N LEU A 110 2.48 -7.52 13.05
CA LEU A 110 1.25 -7.64 12.26
C LEU A 110 0.07 -8.18 13.08
N SER A 111 0.08 -7.96 14.40
CA SER A 111 -1.11 -8.22 15.21
C SER A 111 -2.29 -7.33 14.77
N PRO A 112 -3.53 -7.84 14.91
CA PRO A 112 -4.75 -7.08 14.60
C PRO A 112 -4.70 -5.67 15.19
N LEU A 113 -5.21 -4.68 14.45
CA LEU A 113 -5.19 -3.27 14.82
C LEU A 113 -6.59 -2.72 15.08
N LEU A 114 -7.53 -3.05 14.20
CA LEU A 114 -8.90 -2.55 14.19
C LEU A 114 -9.93 -3.66 14.36
N LEU A 115 -9.61 -4.88 13.88
CA LEU A 115 -10.46 -6.04 14.07
C LEU A 115 -10.28 -6.65 15.47
N PRO A 116 -11.29 -7.40 15.95
CA PRO A 116 -11.11 -8.23 17.15
C PRO A 116 -9.89 -9.15 17.05
N GLU A 117 -9.21 -9.41 18.16
CA GLU A 117 -8.00 -10.24 18.21
C GLU A 117 -8.21 -11.67 17.71
N ASP A 118 -9.44 -12.17 17.80
CA ASP A 118 -9.87 -13.51 17.37
C ASP A 118 -10.50 -13.53 15.97
N ALA A 119 -10.45 -12.43 15.23
CA ALA A 119 -10.99 -12.36 13.87
C ALA A 119 -10.24 -13.32 12.93
N ASP A 120 -10.99 -14.17 12.24
CA ASP A 120 -10.51 -15.11 11.21
C ASP A 120 -10.93 -14.68 9.80
N PHE A 121 -11.33 -13.42 9.64
CA PHE A 121 -11.87 -12.85 8.41
C PHE A 121 -11.21 -11.52 8.05
N HIS A 122 -11.36 -11.14 6.78
CA HIS A 122 -10.81 -9.91 6.21
C HIS A 122 -11.93 -9.15 5.46
N PRO A 123 -12.56 -8.14 6.10
CA PRO A 123 -13.84 -7.61 5.65
C PRO A 123 -13.80 -6.80 4.35
N LEU A 124 -12.61 -6.36 3.89
CA LEU A 124 -12.48 -5.60 2.63
C LEU A 124 -12.16 -6.49 1.42
N ARG A 125 -12.10 -7.82 1.60
CA ARG A 125 -12.07 -8.76 0.46
C ARG A 125 -13.46 -8.85 -0.18
N LYS A 126 -13.53 -8.90 -1.52
CA LYS A 126 -14.81 -8.85 -2.27
C LYS A 126 -15.68 -10.09 -2.13
N ASP A 127 -15.11 -11.19 -1.65
CA ASP A 127 -15.78 -12.45 -1.35
C ASP A 127 -16.23 -12.56 0.12
N PHE A 128 -15.89 -11.57 0.96
CA PHE A 128 -16.44 -11.49 2.31
C PHE A 128 -17.94 -11.17 2.29
N THR A 129 -18.72 -11.91 3.06
CA THR A 129 -20.15 -11.68 3.28
C THR A 129 -20.38 -11.44 4.77
N ALA A 130 -21.02 -10.32 5.11
CA ALA A 130 -21.29 -9.89 6.48
C ALA A 130 -22.55 -10.54 7.08
#